data_AF-A0A535ZKI2-F1
#
_entry.id   AF-A0A535ZKI2-F1
#
_cell.length_a   1.000
_cell.length_b   1.000
_cell.length_c   1.000
_cell.angle_alpha   90.00
_cell.angle_beta   90.00
_cell.angle_gamma   90.00
#
_symmetry.space_group_name_H-M   'P 1'
#
loop_
_entity.id
_entity.type
_entity.pdbx_description
1 polymer ?
#
loop_
_entity_poly.entity_id
_entity_poly.type
_entity_poly.pdbx_seq_one_letter_code
_entity_poly.pdbx_strand_id
1 'polypeptide(L)'
;MPGVRIPSTARKAPPTVALKTARAPAKRSSTTITTRPSSRGPAPADLPDTPLSRAAAKIAKQFGTKIRGATASELNALEAIKQEGDWEIGGRVVHLTNLDKLLFPEDRYSKRDLIRYYVQVAPVMIPYYSKRPLSMNPHPDGIHGKSYWVKDKPDYAPAWIPTFRYQDQKSLKDWILIEEVATLAWLANHAVIDMHPWYSRQDKPEYPDWSVVDLDPAEGATFKDVVAVAKVLKSALDHLQLEAVLKTTGQSGLHIYIPIERRYTLDESRGFVEKLAHMIAELMPDKVTEVWEVKRRTGKIRIDYTQNVINKTLAGPYSVRPAIRAPVSAPIAWKELDDARLRPDRWTIKTLGDRLLEVGDLFHDALTLRQRLPAL
;
A
#
# COMPACT_ATOMS: atom_id res chain seq x y z
N MET A 1 51.37 -0.25 38.89
CA MET A 1 52.07 0.88 38.24
C MET A 1 51.03 1.67 37.43
N PRO A 2 51.12 3.00 37.45
CA PRO A 2 50.02 3.99 37.60
C PRO A 2 49.35 4.36 36.25
N GLY A 3 48.18 5.00 36.12
CA GLY A 3 47.51 6.00 36.95
C GLY A 3 47.71 7.40 36.36
N VAL A 4 46.78 7.93 35.56
CA VAL A 4 46.69 9.35 35.14
C VAL A 4 45.22 9.69 34.86
N ARG A 5 44.44 10.28 35.79
CA ARG A 5 44.30 11.70 36.21
C ARG A 5 43.86 12.69 35.13
N ILE A 6 42.59 13.09 35.27
CA ILE A 6 41.94 14.29 34.73
C ILE A 6 42.47 15.53 35.47
N PRO A 7 42.62 16.69 34.81
CA PRO A 7 42.57 17.99 35.48
C PRO A 7 41.38 18.84 35.03
N SER A 8 40.63 19.32 36.03
CA SER A 8 39.70 20.44 35.95
C SER A 8 40.46 21.75 36.16
N THR A 9 40.10 22.83 35.46
CA THR A 9 40.24 24.23 35.92
C THR A 9 39.19 25.06 35.15
N ALA A 10 38.16 25.60 35.80
CA ALA A 10 38.07 26.84 36.58
C ALA A 10 37.83 28.11 35.72
N ARG A 11 36.66 28.73 35.98
CA ARG A 11 36.13 29.97 35.38
C ARG A 11 37.04 31.19 35.62
N LYS A 12 37.03 32.14 34.67
CA LYS A 12 37.16 33.58 34.94
C LYS A 12 36.19 34.39 34.06
N ALA A 13 35.49 35.33 34.71
CA ALA A 13 34.56 36.30 34.14
C ALA A 13 35.31 37.60 33.76
N PRO A 14 34.67 38.55 33.04
CA PRO A 14 35.31 39.44 32.06
C PRO A 14 35.71 40.81 32.64
N PRO A 15 36.48 41.64 31.89
CA PRO A 15 36.58 43.06 32.18
C PRO A 15 35.57 43.89 31.37
N THR A 16 34.98 44.86 32.06
CA THR A 16 34.08 45.91 31.57
C THR A 16 34.87 47.21 31.44
N VAL A 17 34.87 47.91 30.30
CA VAL A 17 35.24 49.35 30.25
C VAL A 17 34.49 50.12 29.14
N ALA A 18 33.68 51.07 29.63
CA ALA A 18 33.34 52.44 29.17
C ALA A 18 32.75 52.75 27.78
N LEU A 19 31.58 53.40 27.84
CA LEU A 19 30.93 54.21 26.81
C LEU A 19 31.81 55.38 26.33
N LYS A 20 31.72 55.67 25.03
CA LYS A 20 31.81 57.05 24.50
C LYS A 20 30.64 57.32 23.56
N THR A 21 29.87 58.34 23.90
CA THR A 21 28.81 58.97 23.11
C THR A 21 29.40 59.80 21.96
N ALA A 22 28.82 59.67 20.76
CA ALA A 22 28.94 60.69 19.71
C ALA A 22 27.64 60.78 18.88
N ARG A 23 27.31 62.02 18.54
CA ARG A 23 26.06 62.57 17.99
C ARG A 23 25.64 62.02 16.61
N ALA A 24 24.33 62.04 16.40
CA ALA A 24 23.63 61.80 15.13
C ALA A 24 23.83 62.90 14.07
N PRO A 25 23.57 62.57 12.79
CA PRO A 25 22.93 63.51 11.86
C PRO A 25 21.57 62.97 11.38
N ALA A 26 20.72 63.92 10.98
CA ALA A 26 19.30 63.73 10.70
C ALA A 26 18.99 63.41 9.22
N LYS A 27 17.87 62.67 9.06
CA LYS A 27 16.89 62.64 7.96
C LYS A 27 17.33 62.24 6.54
N ARG A 28 16.68 61.19 6.04
CA ARG A 28 15.84 61.24 4.81
C ARG A 28 14.80 60.12 4.87
N SER A 29 13.53 60.47 4.71
CA SER A 29 12.40 59.53 4.66
C SER A 29 12.32 58.91 3.26
N SER A 30 12.35 57.59 3.18
CA SER A 30 11.90 56.83 2.03
C SER A 30 10.58 56.16 2.41
N THR A 31 9.52 56.55 1.71
CA THR A 31 8.19 55.97 1.83
C THR A 31 8.23 54.56 1.24
N THR A 32 8.44 53.54 2.07
CA THR A 32 8.20 52.16 1.66
C THR A 32 6.70 51.91 1.69
N ILE A 33 6.06 51.88 0.52
CA ILE A 33 4.71 51.36 0.35
C ILE A 33 4.75 49.91 0.84
N THR A 34 4.26 49.68 2.06
CA THR A 34 4.02 48.34 2.57
C THR A 34 2.80 47.80 1.85
N THR A 35 3.03 47.05 0.77
CA THR A 35 1.99 46.22 0.17
C THR A 35 1.58 45.18 1.20
N ARG A 36 0.43 45.43 1.85
CA ARG A 36 -0.27 44.41 2.64
C ARG A 36 -0.44 43.16 1.78
N PRO A 37 -0.07 41.97 2.26
CA PRO A 37 -0.44 40.75 1.55
C PRO A 37 -1.96 40.69 1.52
N SER A 38 -2.52 40.66 0.31
CA SER A 38 -3.94 40.37 0.15
C SER A 38 -4.18 39.01 0.79
N SER A 39 -5.05 38.97 1.80
CA SER A 39 -5.61 37.74 2.34
C SER A 39 -6.47 37.10 1.26
N ARG A 40 -5.83 36.42 0.30
CA ARG A 40 -6.48 35.35 -0.44
C ARG A 40 -6.74 34.26 0.60
N GLY A 41 -8.00 33.87 0.74
CA GLY A 41 -8.34 32.64 1.47
C GLY A 41 -7.50 31.47 0.96
N PRO A 42 -7.45 30.34 1.69
CA PRO A 42 -6.65 29.19 1.28
C PRO A 42 -6.92 28.92 -0.19
N ALA A 43 -5.85 28.95 -1.00
CA ALA A 43 -5.95 28.56 -2.40
C ALA A 43 -6.70 27.23 -2.45
N PRO A 44 -7.57 27.00 -3.46
CA PRO A 44 -8.12 25.68 -3.68
C PRO A 44 -6.96 24.69 -3.58
N ALA A 45 -7.06 23.70 -2.69
CA ALA A 45 -6.01 22.71 -2.51
C ALA A 45 -5.59 22.24 -3.91
N ASP A 46 -4.29 22.27 -4.21
CA ASP A 46 -3.69 21.92 -5.50
C ASP A 46 -3.94 20.43 -5.83
N LEU A 47 -5.21 20.09 -6.02
CA LEU A 47 -5.73 18.74 -6.14
C LEU A 47 -6.00 18.49 -7.62
N PRO A 48 -5.45 17.41 -8.20
CA PRO A 48 -5.73 17.07 -9.59
C PRO A 48 -7.22 16.83 -9.83
N ASP A 49 -7.74 17.31 -10.96
CA ASP A 49 -9.14 17.11 -11.36
C ASP A 49 -9.36 15.74 -12.02
N THR A 50 -8.92 14.67 -11.37
CA THR A 50 -9.18 13.29 -11.80
C THR A 50 -10.15 12.61 -10.84
N PRO A 51 -10.96 11.65 -11.32
CA PRO A 51 -11.82 10.86 -10.43
C PRO A 51 -11.06 10.24 -9.26
N LEU A 52 -9.87 9.69 -9.53
CA LEU A 52 -9.04 9.03 -8.52
C LEU A 52 -8.52 10.01 -7.46
N SER A 53 -7.98 11.17 -7.86
CA SER A 53 -7.50 12.19 -6.91
C SER A 53 -8.64 12.76 -6.06
N ARG A 54 -9.81 13.02 -6.65
CA ARG A 54 -10.99 13.48 -5.91
C ARG A 54 -11.49 12.43 -4.91
N ALA A 55 -11.57 11.17 -5.33
CA ALA A 55 -11.99 10.08 -4.45
C ALA A 55 -11.00 9.91 -3.28
N ALA A 56 -9.70 9.88 -3.59
CA ALA A 56 -8.65 9.71 -2.61
C ALA A 56 -8.63 10.85 -1.59
N ALA A 57 -8.79 12.10 -2.02
CA ALA A 57 -8.89 13.24 -1.12
C ALA A 57 -10.15 13.20 -0.23
N LYS A 58 -11.29 12.79 -0.78
CA LYS A 58 -12.55 12.62 -0.02
C LYS A 58 -12.39 11.55 1.07
N ILE A 59 -11.89 10.37 0.70
CA ILE A 59 -11.65 9.25 1.62
C ILE A 59 -10.62 9.64 2.68
N ALA A 60 -9.53 10.30 2.27
CA ALA A 60 -8.49 10.76 3.17
C ALA A 60 -9.03 11.71 4.24
N LYS A 61 -9.88 12.66 3.83
CA LYS A 61 -10.58 13.58 4.74
C LYS A 61 -11.54 12.84 5.65
N GLN A 62 -12.30 11.87 5.13
CA GLN A 62 -13.26 11.08 5.89
C GLN A 62 -12.59 10.31 7.03
N PHE A 63 -11.41 9.72 6.79
CA PHE A 63 -10.71 8.89 7.77
C PHE A 63 -9.53 9.57 8.46
N GLY A 64 -9.34 10.88 8.23
CA GLY A 64 -8.32 11.68 8.91
C GLY A 64 -6.87 11.24 8.64
N THR A 65 -6.60 10.64 7.48
CA THR A 65 -5.22 10.28 7.10
C THR A 65 -4.38 11.53 6.86
N LYS A 66 -3.10 11.48 7.25
CA LYS A 66 -2.11 12.53 6.93
C LYS A 66 -1.41 12.28 5.60
N ILE A 67 -1.65 11.13 4.98
CA ILE A 67 -1.07 10.79 3.68
C ILE A 67 -1.71 11.67 2.61
N ARG A 68 -0.87 12.39 1.85
CA ARG A 68 -1.31 13.14 0.67
C ARG A 68 -1.05 12.35 -0.61
N GLY A 69 -1.81 12.67 -1.65
CA GLY A 69 -1.52 12.24 -3.02
C GLY A 69 -0.63 13.26 -3.72
N ALA A 70 -0.34 13.00 -4.99
CA ALA A 70 0.23 14.01 -5.87
C ALA A 70 -0.72 15.20 -6.05
N THR A 71 -0.16 16.39 -6.08
CA THR A 71 -0.82 17.65 -6.40
C THR A 71 -1.00 17.82 -7.91
N ALA A 72 -1.83 18.76 -8.36
CA ALA A 72 -1.98 19.01 -9.80
C ALA A 72 -0.67 19.53 -10.40
N SER A 73 0.05 20.40 -9.67
CA SER A 73 1.38 20.86 -10.07
C SER A 73 2.39 19.72 -10.22
N GLU A 74 2.45 18.79 -9.26
CA GLU A 74 3.36 17.63 -9.32
C GLU A 74 3.02 16.72 -10.50
N LEU A 75 1.73 16.47 -10.79
CA LEU A 75 1.34 15.68 -11.96
C LEU A 75 1.65 16.40 -13.27
N ASN A 76 1.42 17.70 -13.37
CA ASN A 76 1.80 18.48 -14.55
C ASN A 76 3.32 18.45 -14.78
N ALA A 77 4.11 18.49 -13.70
CA ALA A 77 5.56 18.31 -13.79
C ALA A 77 5.94 16.91 -14.28
N LEU A 78 5.26 15.85 -13.82
CA LEU A 78 5.44 14.49 -14.34
C LEU A 78 5.17 14.44 -15.85
N GLU A 79 4.10 15.07 -16.35
CA GLU A 79 3.78 15.09 -17.79
C GLU A 79 4.81 15.89 -18.61
N ALA A 80 5.43 16.92 -18.04
CA ALA A 80 6.43 17.74 -18.72
C ALA A 80 7.79 17.05 -18.89
N ILE A 81 8.10 16.03 -18.09
CA ILE A 81 9.33 15.24 -18.23
C ILE A 81 9.24 14.44 -19.54
N LYS A 82 10.33 14.42 -20.32
CA LYS A 82 10.42 13.62 -21.55
C LYS A 82 10.59 12.13 -21.20
N GLN A 83 11.69 11.48 -21.60
CA GLN A 83 11.92 10.07 -21.29
C GLN A 83 12.44 9.85 -19.86
N GLU A 84 13.24 10.80 -19.36
CA GLU A 84 13.91 10.71 -18.06
C GLU A 84 14.12 12.12 -17.48
N GLY A 85 14.29 12.20 -16.16
CA GLY A 85 14.54 13.45 -15.45
C GLY A 85 14.19 13.39 -13.97
N ASP A 86 14.65 14.39 -13.23
CA ASP A 86 14.34 14.54 -11.82
C ASP A 86 12.93 15.10 -11.63
N TRP A 87 12.17 14.46 -10.74
CA TRP A 87 10.82 14.85 -10.40
C TRP A 87 10.69 15.13 -8.90
N GLU A 88 10.23 16.32 -8.54
CA GLU A 88 9.90 16.65 -7.15
C GLU A 88 8.47 16.19 -6.83
N ILE A 89 8.34 15.30 -5.86
CA ILE A 89 7.08 14.72 -5.39
C ILE A 89 7.18 14.45 -3.90
N GLY A 90 6.18 14.85 -3.12
CA GLY A 90 6.22 14.55 -1.68
C GLY A 90 7.26 15.34 -0.89
N GLY A 91 7.91 16.36 -1.48
CA GLY A 91 9.11 16.99 -0.93
C GLY A 91 10.39 16.15 -1.07
N ARG A 92 10.36 15.14 -1.95
CA ARG A 92 11.50 14.32 -2.35
C ARG A 92 11.79 14.53 -3.83
N VAL A 93 13.05 14.36 -4.21
CA VAL A 93 13.44 14.25 -5.62
C VAL A 93 13.55 12.76 -5.97
N VAL A 94 12.86 12.35 -7.04
CA VAL A 94 12.92 11.01 -7.60
C VAL A 94 13.41 11.11 -9.05
N HIS A 95 14.53 10.45 -9.36
CA HIS A 95 15.02 10.36 -10.73
C HIS A 95 14.22 9.33 -11.52
N LEU A 96 13.46 9.80 -12.51
CA LEU A 96 12.62 8.98 -13.38
C LEU A 96 13.37 8.62 -14.66
N THR A 97 13.13 7.41 -15.17
CA THR A 97 13.75 6.92 -16.41
C THR A 97 12.69 6.29 -17.30
N ASN A 98 12.95 6.05 -18.59
CA ASN A 98 12.12 5.24 -19.48
C ASN A 98 10.58 5.43 -19.33
N LEU A 99 10.12 6.67 -19.18
CA LEU A 99 8.74 6.97 -18.77
C LEU A 99 7.70 6.47 -19.77
N ASP A 100 8.03 6.49 -21.06
CA ASP A 100 7.10 6.10 -22.13
C ASP A 100 7.17 4.60 -22.44
N LYS A 101 7.98 3.82 -21.70
CA LYS A 101 8.05 2.37 -21.84
C LYS A 101 6.68 1.76 -21.53
N LEU A 102 6.12 1.03 -22.50
CA LEU A 102 4.86 0.32 -22.32
C LEU A 102 5.05 -0.86 -21.37
N LEU A 103 4.38 -0.80 -20.23
CA LEU A 103 4.32 -1.92 -19.28
C LEU A 103 3.10 -2.82 -19.57
N PHE A 104 2.02 -2.24 -20.10
CA PHE A 104 0.81 -2.94 -20.54
C PHE A 104 0.55 -2.60 -22.02
N PRO A 105 1.15 -3.36 -22.96
CA PRO A 105 1.15 -2.97 -24.37
C PRO A 105 -0.22 -2.97 -25.04
N GLU A 106 -1.13 -3.87 -24.66
CA GLU A 106 -2.49 -3.97 -25.21
C GLU A 106 -3.31 -2.71 -24.94
N ASP A 107 -3.15 -2.12 -23.76
CA ASP A 107 -3.87 -0.92 -23.33
C ASP A 107 -3.07 0.36 -23.54
N ARG A 108 -1.83 0.22 -24.02
CA ARG A 108 -0.84 1.29 -24.19
C ARG A 108 -0.56 2.05 -22.90
N TYR A 109 -0.64 1.39 -21.74
CA TYR A 109 -0.22 2.01 -20.48
C TYR A 109 1.30 1.92 -20.33
N SER A 110 1.88 3.10 -20.17
CA SER A 110 3.30 3.33 -19.96
C SER A 110 3.69 3.24 -18.49
N LYS A 111 4.99 3.28 -18.22
CA LYS A 111 5.51 3.43 -16.86
C LYS A 111 5.04 4.74 -16.21
N ARG A 112 4.90 5.82 -16.98
CA ARG A 112 4.31 7.09 -16.51
C ARG A 112 2.88 6.90 -15.99
N ASP A 113 2.07 6.10 -16.68
CA ASP A 113 0.69 5.82 -16.25
C ASP A 113 0.64 5.04 -14.92
N LEU A 114 1.55 4.08 -14.75
CA LEU A 114 1.70 3.34 -13.49
C LEU A 114 2.11 4.27 -12.34
N ILE A 115 3.10 5.13 -12.57
CA ILE A 115 3.54 6.14 -11.59
C ILE A 115 2.36 7.05 -11.22
N ARG A 116 1.65 7.60 -12.22
CA ARG A 116 0.50 8.49 -12.04
C ARG A 116 -0.58 7.83 -11.17
N TYR A 117 -0.96 6.59 -11.49
CA TYR A 117 -1.93 5.84 -10.69
C TYR A 117 -1.52 5.74 -9.23
N TYR A 118 -0.30 5.29 -8.96
CA TYR A 118 0.14 5.02 -7.59
C TYR A 118 0.25 6.30 -6.74
N VAL A 119 0.73 7.41 -7.31
CA VAL A 119 0.79 8.67 -6.56
C VAL A 119 -0.58 9.31 -6.32
N GLN A 120 -1.57 9.00 -7.15
CA GLN A 120 -2.94 9.48 -6.98
C GLN A 120 -3.72 8.65 -5.95
N VAL A 121 -3.58 7.33 -5.95
CA VAL A 121 -4.26 6.43 -4.99
C VAL A 121 -3.60 6.44 -3.60
N ALA A 122 -2.39 6.99 -3.46
CA ALA A 122 -1.59 6.99 -2.24
C ALA A 122 -2.36 7.28 -0.94
N PRO A 123 -3.26 8.30 -0.85
CA PRO A 123 -4.00 8.57 0.39
C PRO A 123 -4.89 7.43 0.88
N VAL A 124 -5.42 6.63 -0.05
CA VAL A 124 -6.28 5.47 0.25
C VAL A 124 -5.44 4.21 0.42
N MET A 125 -4.41 4.04 -0.41
CA MET A 125 -3.57 2.85 -0.42
C MET A 125 -2.61 2.78 0.78
N ILE A 126 -1.83 3.84 1.04
CA ILE A 126 -0.74 3.79 2.04
C ILE A 126 -1.21 3.38 3.45
N PRO A 127 -2.39 3.76 3.97
CA PRO A 127 -2.88 3.24 5.24
C PRO A 127 -2.85 1.70 5.38
N TYR A 128 -3.02 0.96 4.27
CA TYR A 128 -2.94 -0.50 4.22
C TYR A 128 -1.51 -1.06 4.12
N TYR A 129 -0.51 -0.21 3.88
CA TYR A 129 0.89 -0.57 3.70
C TYR A 129 1.80 0.03 4.79
N SER A 130 1.34 1.08 5.47
CA SER A 130 2.11 1.77 6.51
C SER A 130 2.49 0.80 7.62
N LYS A 131 3.77 0.86 8.00
CA LYS A 131 4.45 0.00 8.97
C LYS A 131 4.48 -1.47 8.60
N ARG A 132 4.15 -1.84 7.36
CA ARG A 132 4.18 -3.23 6.87
C ARG A 132 5.34 -3.42 5.91
N PRO A 133 6.26 -4.35 6.21
CA PRO A 133 7.29 -4.75 5.27
C PRO A 133 6.69 -5.18 3.92
N LEU A 134 7.36 -4.81 2.82
CA LEU A 134 6.88 -5.02 1.46
C LEU A 134 7.68 -6.11 0.73
N SER A 135 6.98 -7.10 0.17
CA SER A 135 7.53 -7.87 -0.96
C SER A 135 7.06 -7.25 -2.27
N MET A 136 7.96 -7.18 -3.25
CA MET A 136 7.74 -6.52 -4.54
C MET A 136 7.93 -7.51 -5.68
N ASN A 137 7.18 -7.33 -6.76
CA ASN A 137 7.39 -8.05 -8.02
C ASN A 137 7.57 -7.02 -9.16
N PRO A 138 8.82 -6.63 -9.49
CA PRO A 138 9.10 -5.79 -10.65
C PRO A 138 8.86 -6.51 -11.98
N HIS A 139 8.34 -5.76 -12.95
CA HIS A 139 8.15 -6.17 -14.35
C HIS A 139 8.86 -5.18 -15.26
N PRO A 140 10.21 -5.17 -15.28
CA PRO A 140 10.98 -4.13 -15.98
C PRO A 140 10.66 -4.04 -17.47
N ASP A 141 10.31 -5.16 -18.10
CA ASP A 141 9.97 -5.27 -19.53
C ASP A 141 8.46 -5.43 -19.78
N GLY A 142 7.63 -5.01 -18.82
CA GLY A 142 6.17 -5.10 -18.91
C GLY A 142 5.61 -6.49 -18.58
N ILE A 143 4.29 -6.63 -18.71
CA ILE A 143 3.55 -7.81 -18.24
C ILE A 143 3.89 -9.11 -18.97
N HIS A 144 4.43 -9.03 -20.19
CA HIS A 144 4.88 -10.20 -20.99
C HIS A 144 6.37 -10.50 -20.81
N GLY A 145 7.10 -9.60 -20.16
CA GLY A 145 8.52 -9.76 -19.85
C GLY A 145 8.75 -10.63 -18.62
N LYS A 146 10.03 -10.87 -18.29
CA LYS A 146 10.40 -11.56 -17.06
C LYS A 146 10.10 -10.66 -15.85
N SER A 147 9.57 -11.27 -14.80
CA SER A 147 9.43 -10.66 -13.48
C SER A 147 10.29 -11.39 -12.44
N TYR A 148 10.50 -10.79 -11.28
CA TYR A 148 11.27 -11.41 -10.20
C TYR A 148 10.82 -10.89 -8.83
N TRP A 149 11.03 -11.68 -7.79
CA TRP A 149 10.64 -11.30 -6.43
C TRP A 149 11.78 -10.57 -5.72
N VAL A 150 11.47 -9.38 -5.20
CA VAL A 150 12.39 -8.58 -4.39
C VAL A 150 11.81 -8.39 -3.00
N LYS A 151 12.57 -8.82 -1.99
CA LYS A 151 12.22 -8.72 -0.56
C LYS A 151 13.20 -7.82 0.21
N ASP A 152 14.40 -7.68 -0.32
CA ASP A 152 15.46 -6.86 0.26
C ASP A 152 15.54 -5.52 -0.46
N LYS A 153 15.81 -4.44 0.27
CA LYS A 153 15.97 -3.10 -0.30
C LYS A 153 17.22 -3.12 -1.21
N PRO A 154 17.09 -2.74 -2.49
CA PRO A 154 18.27 -2.64 -3.36
C PRO A 154 19.22 -1.54 -2.89
N ASP A 155 20.53 -1.73 -3.09
CA ASP A 155 21.56 -0.76 -2.68
C ASP A 155 21.39 0.64 -3.29
N TYR A 156 20.81 0.71 -4.50
CA TYR A 156 20.52 1.97 -5.20
C TYR A 156 19.26 2.69 -4.68
N ALA A 157 18.51 2.09 -3.75
CA ALA A 157 17.31 2.71 -3.22
C ALA A 157 17.66 3.92 -2.34
N PRO A 158 17.00 5.08 -2.53
CA PRO A 158 17.31 6.29 -1.80
C PRO A 158 17.35 6.12 -0.29
N ALA A 159 18.27 6.82 0.38
CA ALA A 159 18.46 6.76 1.83
C ALA A 159 17.21 7.20 2.62
N TRP A 160 16.36 8.04 2.02
CA TRP A 160 15.13 8.51 2.66
C TRP A 160 14.00 7.48 2.67
N ILE A 161 14.08 6.39 1.89
CA ILE A 161 13.08 5.33 1.93
C ILE A 161 13.26 4.54 3.23
N PRO A 162 12.26 4.56 4.14
CA PRO A 162 12.35 3.85 5.41
C PRO A 162 12.38 2.34 5.20
N THR A 163 13.12 1.65 6.05
CA THR A 163 13.22 0.19 6.06
C THR A 163 13.00 -0.41 7.43
N PHE A 164 12.64 -1.69 7.42
CA PHE A 164 12.61 -2.55 8.58
C PHE A 164 13.62 -3.67 8.40
N ARG A 165 14.66 -3.71 9.24
CA ARG A 165 15.67 -4.76 9.22
C ARG A 165 15.17 -6.00 9.95
N TYR A 166 15.05 -7.12 9.24
CA TYR A 166 14.47 -8.35 9.77
C TYR A 166 15.17 -9.61 9.26
N GLN A 167 15.45 -10.53 10.19
CA GLN A 167 15.98 -11.85 9.90
C GLN A 167 14.82 -12.79 9.56
N ASP A 168 14.66 -13.11 8.27
CA ASP A 168 13.78 -14.21 7.90
C ASP A 168 14.49 -15.57 8.02
N GLN A 169 13.80 -16.65 7.67
CA GLN A 169 14.33 -18.02 7.73
C GLN A 169 15.60 -18.23 6.89
N LYS A 170 15.90 -17.34 5.93
CA LYS A 170 17.02 -17.47 4.99
C LYS A 170 18.12 -16.46 5.30
N SER A 171 17.79 -15.19 5.44
CA SER A 171 18.80 -14.13 5.63
C SER A 171 18.22 -12.87 6.28
N LEU A 172 19.13 -12.06 6.83
CA LEU A 172 18.86 -10.70 7.25
C LEU A 172 18.63 -9.83 6.01
N LYS A 173 17.54 -9.04 6.01
CA LYS A 173 17.15 -8.16 4.91
C LYS A 173 16.64 -6.83 5.45
N ASP A 174 16.74 -5.80 4.64
CA ASP A 174 16.10 -4.51 4.85
C ASP A 174 14.83 -4.43 4.01
N TRP A 175 13.67 -4.54 4.64
CA TRP A 175 12.39 -4.50 3.96
C TRP A 175 11.92 -3.07 3.77
N ILE A 176 11.51 -2.69 2.55
CA ILE A 176 10.95 -1.36 2.28
C ILE A 176 9.62 -1.17 3.02
N LEU A 177 9.43 0.02 3.59
CA LEU A 177 8.17 0.49 4.16
C LEU A 177 7.60 1.62 3.29
N ILE A 178 6.31 1.55 2.97
CA ILE A 178 5.62 2.60 2.20
C ILE A 178 4.95 3.55 3.19
N GLU A 179 5.58 4.69 3.45
CA GLU A 179 5.09 5.70 4.41
C GLU A 179 4.75 7.05 3.76
N GLU A 180 5.18 7.26 2.51
CA GLU A 180 4.98 8.52 1.79
C GLU A 180 4.80 8.30 0.28
N VAL A 181 4.14 9.25 -0.38
CA VAL A 181 3.81 9.20 -1.82
C VAL A 181 5.04 9.06 -2.71
N ALA A 182 6.18 9.64 -2.30
CA ALA A 182 7.44 9.54 -3.03
C ALA A 182 7.98 8.10 -3.10
N THR A 183 7.75 7.28 -2.07
CA THR A 183 8.13 5.85 -2.10
C THR A 183 7.37 5.12 -3.20
N LEU A 184 6.07 5.39 -3.35
CA LEU A 184 5.25 4.81 -4.42
C LEU A 184 5.71 5.25 -5.82
N ALA A 185 6.06 6.52 -5.98
CA ALA A 185 6.65 7.04 -7.23
C ALA A 185 7.93 6.29 -7.60
N TRP A 186 8.84 6.12 -6.63
CA TRP A 186 10.10 5.41 -6.82
C TRP A 186 9.86 3.93 -7.18
N LEU A 187 8.99 3.23 -6.44
CA LEU A 187 8.64 1.83 -6.72
C LEU A 187 8.08 1.64 -8.13
N ALA A 188 7.13 2.49 -8.52
CA ALA A 188 6.52 2.44 -9.86
C ALA A 188 7.54 2.76 -10.97
N ASN A 189 8.49 3.66 -10.72
CA ASN A 189 9.60 3.94 -11.64
C ASN A 189 10.54 2.74 -11.85
N HIS A 190 10.64 1.85 -10.85
CA HIS A 190 11.34 0.56 -10.96
C HIS A 190 10.43 -0.57 -11.46
N ALA A 191 9.29 -0.21 -12.06
CA ALA A 191 8.31 -1.13 -12.62
C ALA A 191 7.79 -2.17 -11.61
N VAL A 192 7.73 -1.82 -10.32
CA VAL A 192 7.02 -2.63 -9.31
C VAL A 192 5.53 -2.55 -9.60
N ILE A 193 5.02 -3.52 -10.36
CA ILE A 193 3.59 -3.59 -10.69
C ILE A 193 2.82 -4.19 -9.51
N ASP A 194 3.27 -5.31 -8.95
CA ASP A 194 2.58 -6.06 -7.89
C ASP A 194 3.25 -5.82 -6.52
N MET A 195 2.46 -5.42 -5.53
CA MET A 195 2.91 -5.00 -4.19
C MET A 195 2.21 -5.82 -3.09
N HIS A 196 3.02 -6.46 -2.25
CA HIS A 196 2.56 -7.44 -1.27
C HIS A 196 2.98 -7.04 0.15
N PRO A 197 2.16 -6.26 0.89
CA PRO A 197 2.45 -5.89 2.27
C PRO A 197 2.25 -7.09 3.19
N TRP A 198 3.03 -7.16 4.26
CA TRP A 198 2.81 -8.15 5.31
C TRP A 198 1.48 -7.94 6.05
N TYR A 199 0.91 -9.02 6.58
CA TYR A 199 -0.29 -8.94 7.44
C TYR A 199 0.00 -8.46 8.85
N SER A 200 1.28 -8.39 9.22
CA SER A 200 1.77 -7.84 10.48
C SER A 200 2.54 -6.54 10.23
N ARG A 201 2.76 -5.79 11.31
CA ARG A 201 3.52 -4.54 11.28
C ARG A 201 4.89 -4.74 11.92
N GLN A 202 5.84 -3.89 11.54
CA GLN A 202 7.25 -3.94 11.95
C GLN A 202 7.47 -3.98 13.48
N ASP A 203 6.57 -3.40 14.27
CA ASP A 203 6.69 -3.36 15.74
C ASP A 203 6.32 -4.68 16.41
N LYS A 204 5.56 -5.55 15.72
CA LYS A 204 5.19 -6.89 16.21
C LYS A 204 5.03 -7.84 15.01
N PRO A 205 6.14 -8.23 14.34
CA PRO A 205 6.12 -8.89 13.03
C PRO A 205 5.51 -10.29 13.04
N GLU A 206 5.49 -10.99 14.17
CA GLU A 206 4.90 -12.34 14.28
C GLU A 206 3.41 -12.32 14.63
N TYR A 207 2.84 -11.13 14.86
CA TYR A 207 1.48 -10.95 15.38
C TYR A 207 0.67 -10.10 14.40
N PRO A 208 -0.03 -10.74 13.45
CA PRO A 208 -0.79 -10.04 12.42
C PRO A 208 -1.98 -9.29 13.03
N ASP A 209 -2.42 -8.25 12.33
CA ASP A 209 -3.73 -7.63 12.55
C ASP A 209 -4.76 -8.08 11.50
N TRP A 210 -4.36 -8.95 10.56
CA TRP A 210 -5.25 -9.60 9.61
C TRP A 210 -5.02 -11.11 9.58
N SER A 211 -6.09 -11.87 9.75
CA SER A 211 -6.16 -13.26 9.28
C SER A 211 -6.73 -13.24 7.86
N VAL A 212 -6.11 -13.96 6.92
CA VAL A 212 -6.48 -13.88 5.50
C VAL A 212 -6.94 -15.22 4.97
N VAL A 213 -7.97 -15.18 4.13
CA VAL A 213 -8.45 -16.33 3.36
C VAL A 213 -8.29 -16.01 1.88
N ASP A 214 -7.54 -16.87 1.19
CA ASP A 214 -7.27 -16.75 -0.24
C ASP A 214 -8.07 -17.83 -0.99
N LEU A 215 -8.97 -17.37 -1.84
CA LEU A 215 -9.86 -18.21 -2.64
C LEU A 215 -9.40 -18.17 -4.10
N ASP A 216 -8.53 -19.10 -4.45
CA ASP A 216 -7.98 -19.21 -5.80
C ASP A 216 -8.53 -20.44 -6.54
N PRO A 217 -9.07 -20.24 -7.76
CA PRO A 217 -9.55 -21.35 -8.57
C PRO A 217 -8.38 -22.14 -9.16
N ALA A 218 -8.41 -23.46 -9.00
CA ALA A 218 -7.56 -24.35 -9.78
C ALA A 218 -8.06 -24.42 -11.24
N GLU A 219 -7.26 -25.05 -12.10
CA GLU A 219 -7.65 -25.31 -13.49
C GLU A 219 -9.03 -25.98 -13.57
N GLY A 220 -9.91 -25.46 -14.42
CA GLY A 220 -11.28 -25.96 -14.59
C GLY A 220 -12.31 -25.39 -13.61
N ALA A 221 -11.91 -24.73 -12.52
CA ALA A 221 -12.84 -24.01 -11.65
C ALA A 221 -13.11 -22.59 -12.18
N THR A 222 -14.32 -22.09 -11.98
CA THR A 222 -14.73 -20.77 -12.48
C THR A 222 -14.75 -19.73 -11.37
N PHE A 223 -14.73 -18.44 -11.75
CA PHE A 223 -14.95 -17.36 -10.78
C PHE A 223 -16.32 -17.44 -10.09
N LYS A 224 -17.33 -18.03 -10.74
CA LYS A 224 -18.63 -18.29 -10.09
C LYS A 224 -18.50 -19.29 -8.94
N ASP A 225 -17.61 -20.28 -9.07
CA ASP A 225 -17.31 -21.22 -8.00
C ASP A 225 -16.60 -20.52 -6.84
N VAL A 226 -15.65 -19.63 -7.12
CA VAL A 226 -15.02 -18.75 -6.11
C VAL A 226 -16.07 -17.94 -5.34
N VAL A 227 -17.02 -17.31 -6.06
CA VAL A 227 -18.11 -16.54 -5.45
C VAL A 227 -19.01 -17.42 -4.59
N ALA A 228 -19.35 -18.64 -5.04
CA ALA A 228 -20.16 -19.57 -4.25
C ALA A 228 -19.47 -19.96 -2.94
N VAL A 229 -18.18 -20.29 -2.99
CA VAL A 229 -17.37 -20.60 -1.80
C VAL A 229 -17.27 -19.40 -0.86
N ALA A 230 -17.05 -18.19 -1.40
CA ALA A 230 -17.00 -16.96 -0.62
C ALA A 230 -18.30 -16.69 0.15
N LYS A 231 -19.47 -16.99 -0.44
CA LYS A 231 -20.78 -16.84 0.24
C LYS A 231 -20.96 -17.83 1.38
N VAL A 232 -20.53 -19.08 1.23
CA VAL A 232 -20.60 -20.05 2.34
C VAL A 232 -19.62 -19.68 3.45
N LEU A 233 -18.41 -19.22 3.10
CA LEU A 233 -17.45 -18.69 4.06
C LEU A 233 -18.01 -17.47 4.80
N LYS A 234 -18.72 -16.56 4.11
CA LYS A 234 -19.43 -15.44 4.75
C LYS A 234 -20.43 -15.90 5.80
N SER A 235 -21.27 -16.89 5.46
CA SER A 235 -22.23 -17.47 6.40
C SER A 235 -21.55 -18.09 7.62
N ALA A 236 -20.42 -18.78 7.43
CA ALA A 236 -19.63 -19.33 8.53
C ALA A 236 -19.06 -18.22 9.43
N LEU A 237 -18.50 -17.17 8.85
CA LEU A 237 -17.99 -16.01 9.60
C LEU A 237 -19.11 -15.29 10.37
N ASP A 238 -20.29 -15.12 9.77
CA ASP A 238 -21.45 -14.53 10.41
C ASP A 238 -21.92 -15.36 11.63
N HIS A 239 -21.91 -16.69 11.51
CA HIS A 239 -22.23 -17.59 12.63
C HIS A 239 -21.21 -17.47 13.77
N LEU A 240 -19.93 -17.28 13.42
CA LEU A 240 -18.84 -17.04 14.36
C LEU A 240 -18.79 -15.60 14.89
N GLN A 241 -19.72 -14.74 14.47
CA GLN A 241 -19.77 -13.31 14.81
C GLN A 241 -18.47 -12.58 14.46
N LEU A 242 -17.86 -12.96 13.34
CA LEU A 242 -16.67 -12.33 12.79
C LEU A 242 -17.03 -11.50 11.57
N GLU A 243 -16.69 -10.22 11.64
CA GLU A 243 -16.71 -9.32 10.49
C GLU A 243 -15.46 -9.52 9.64
N ALA A 244 -15.66 -9.53 8.33
CA ALA A 244 -14.59 -9.62 7.36
C ALA A 244 -14.86 -8.68 6.20
N VAL A 245 -13.80 -8.18 5.59
CA VAL A 245 -13.87 -7.41 4.34
C VAL A 245 -13.22 -8.20 3.23
N LEU A 246 -13.61 -7.94 1.99
CA LEU A 246 -13.13 -8.70 0.84
C LEU A 246 -12.75 -7.80 -0.33
N LYS A 247 -11.91 -8.35 -1.20
CA LYS A 247 -11.46 -7.69 -2.42
C LYS A 247 -11.30 -8.70 -3.54
N THR A 248 -11.51 -8.25 -4.76
CA THR A 248 -11.04 -9.03 -5.90
C THR A 248 -9.52 -9.02 -5.95
N THR A 249 -8.93 -10.08 -6.48
CA THR A 249 -7.47 -10.14 -6.61
C THR A 249 -6.97 -9.29 -7.77
N GLY A 250 -7.83 -8.96 -8.74
CA GLY A 250 -7.43 -8.40 -10.03
C GLY A 250 -6.99 -9.47 -11.04
N GLN A 251 -7.08 -10.77 -10.69
CA GLN A 251 -6.72 -11.88 -11.56
C GLN A 251 -7.82 -12.95 -11.58
N SER A 252 -7.75 -13.98 -10.74
CA SER A 252 -8.64 -15.15 -10.81
C SER A 252 -9.55 -15.33 -9.60
N GLY A 253 -9.09 -14.94 -8.41
CA GLY A 253 -9.75 -15.24 -7.14
C GLY A 253 -10.37 -14.05 -6.38
N LEU A 254 -10.62 -14.31 -5.09
CA LEU A 254 -11.00 -13.33 -4.06
C LEU A 254 -10.08 -13.47 -2.85
N HIS A 255 -9.74 -12.34 -2.20
CA HIS A 255 -9.14 -12.39 -0.86
C HIS A 255 -10.12 -11.83 0.16
N ILE A 256 -10.22 -12.50 1.30
CA ILE A 256 -11.06 -12.11 2.44
C ILE A 256 -10.15 -11.87 3.63
N TYR A 257 -10.28 -10.70 4.26
CA TYR A 257 -9.48 -10.28 5.40
C TYR A 257 -10.38 -10.21 6.62
N ILE A 258 -9.97 -10.90 7.68
CA ILE A 258 -10.60 -10.92 8.99
C ILE A 258 -9.73 -10.06 9.91
N PRO A 259 -10.16 -8.85 10.28
CA PRO A 259 -9.37 -7.98 11.14
C PRO A 259 -9.36 -8.49 12.57
N ILE A 260 -8.17 -8.68 13.15
CA ILE A 260 -7.97 -9.33 14.46
C ILE A 260 -7.11 -8.50 15.42
N GLU A 261 -7.24 -8.77 16.70
CA GLU A 261 -6.30 -8.28 17.72
C GLU A 261 -4.89 -8.82 17.44
N ARG A 262 -3.86 -7.97 17.60
CA ARG A 262 -2.42 -8.33 17.43
C ARG A 262 -1.86 -9.17 18.59
N ARG A 263 -2.60 -10.21 18.97
CA ARG A 263 -2.29 -11.12 20.07
C ARG A 263 -2.08 -12.56 19.62
N TYR A 264 -2.63 -12.90 18.47
CA TYR A 264 -2.45 -14.20 17.85
C TYR A 264 -1.15 -14.19 17.06
N THR A 265 -0.41 -15.26 17.14
CA THR A 265 0.73 -15.56 16.26
C THR A 265 0.23 -15.87 14.85
N LEU A 266 1.13 -15.79 13.85
CA LEU A 266 0.84 -16.23 12.49
C LEU A 266 0.37 -17.70 12.45
N ASP A 267 0.95 -18.56 13.29
CA ASP A 267 0.56 -19.97 13.36
C ASP A 267 -0.85 -20.18 13.93
N GLU A 268 -1.24 -19.42 14.96
CA GLU A 268 -2.61 -19.45 15.47
C GLU A 268 -3.62 -18.93 14.44
N SER A 269 -3.27 -17.85 13.74
CA SER A 269 -4.08 -17.32 12.63
C SER A 269 -4.23 -18.37 11.51
N ARG A 270 -3.13 -19.02 11.12
CA ARG A 270 -3.14 -20.09 10.13
C ARG A 270 -4.02 -21.26 10.56
N GLY A 271 -3.87 -21.73 11.80
CA GLY A 271 -4.66 -22.84 12.33
C GLY A 271 -6.17 -22.53 12.38
N PHE A 272 -6.54 -21.27 12.65
CA PHE A 272 -7.93 -20.83 12.56
C PHE A 272 -8.46 -20.90 11.12
N VAL A 273 -7.70 -20.41 10.13
CA VAL A 273 -8.10 -20.46 8.72
C VAL A 273 -8.11 -21.89 8.17
N GLU A 274 -7.21 -22.75 8.65
CA GLU A 274 -7.18 -24.18 8.33
C GLU A 274 -8.46 -24.88 8.81
N LYS A 275 -8.89 -24.65 10.06
CA LYS A 275 -10.18 -25.18 10.56
C LYS A 275 -11.38 -24.66 9.78
N LEU A 276 -11.39 -23.37 9.42
CA LEU A 276 -12.41 -22.82 8.53
C LEU A 276 -12.41 -23.52 7.17
N ALA A 277 -11.23 -23.74 6.58
CA ALA A 277 -11.09 -24.42 5.30
C ALA A 277 -11.66 -25.85 5.35
N HIS A 278 -11.34 -26.61 6.41
CA HIS A 278 -11.88 -27.96 6.64
C HIS A 278 -13.40 -27.96 6.71
N MET A 279 -14.01 -27.09 7.51
CA MET A 279 -15.48 -27.02 7.61
C MET A 279 -16.14 -26.69 6.26
N ILE A 280 -15.57 -25.78 5.49
CA ILE A 280 -16.12 -25.43 4.17
C ILE A 280 -15.91 -26.58 3.17
N ALA A 281 -14.79 -27.30 3.24
CA ALA A 281 -14.54 -28.48 2.43
C ALA A 281 -15.55 -29.62 2.71
N GLU A 282 -15.95 -29.81 3.97
CA GLU A 282 -17.00 -30.75 4.36
C GLU A 282 -18.38 -30.33 3.84
N LEU A 283 -18.69 -29.03 3.85
CA LEU A 283 -19.97 -28.49 3.34
C LEU A 283 -20.05 -28.48 1.80
N MET A 284 -18.91 -28.34 1.12
CA MET A 284 -18.83 -28.18 -0.33
C MET A 284 -17.78 -29.10 -0.97
N PRO A 285 -17.84 -30.43 -0.77
CA PRO A 285 -16.76 -31.35 -1.17
C PRO A 285 -16.53 -31.41 -2.68
N ASP A 286 -17.54 -31.06 -3.48
CA ASP A 286 -17.44 -31.01 -4.95
C ASP A 286 -16.76 -29.73 -5.45
N LYS A 287 -16.73 -28.67 -4.64
CA LYS A 287 -16.20 -27.35 -5.02
C LYS A 287 -14.94 -26.95 -4.30
N VAL A 288 -14.66 -27.52 -3.13
CA VAL A 288 -13.49 -27.16 -2.31
C VAL A 288 -12.58 -28.37 -2.14
N THR A 289 -11.27 -28.12 -2.14
CA THR A 289 -10.26 -29.15 -1.92
C THR A 289 -9.14 -28.67 -1.02
N GLU A 290 -8.69 -29.57 -0.18
CA GLU A 290 -7.57 -29.38 0.74
C GLU A 290 -6.32 -30.13 0.27
N VAL A 291 -6.46 -30.92 -0.79
CA VAL A 291 -5.39 -31.75 -1.34
C VAL A 291 -4.22 -30.87 -1.77
N TRP A 292 -2.99 -31.20 -1.35
CA TRP A 292 -1.82 -30.40 -1.68
C TRP A 292 -1.39 -30.50 -3.16
N GLU A 293 -1.66 -31.64 -3.81
CA GLU A 293 -1.29 -31.90 -5.20
C GLU A 293 -2.19 -31.15 -6.21
N VAL A 294 -1.60 -30.22 -6.97
CA VAL A 294 -2.32 -29.36 -7.93
C VAL A 294 -3.14 -30.16 -8.95
N LYS A 295 -2.60 -31.26 -9.48
CA LYS A 295 -3.28 -32.11 -10.48
C LYS A 295 -4.57 -32.77 -9.96
N ARG A 296 -4.73 -32.88 -8.63
CA ARG A 296 -5.91 -33.45 -7.98
C ARG A 296 -6.97 -32.40 -7.62
N ARG A 297 -6.75 -31.14 -8.02
CA ARG A 297 -7.64 -30.01 -7.72
C ARG A 297 -8.52 -29.59 -8.90
N THR A 298 -8.42 -30.25 -10.05
CA THR A 298 -9.15 -29.84 -11.26
C THR A 298 -10.63 -29.65 -10.97
N GLY A 299 -11.17 -28.47 -11.33
CA GLY A 299 -12.57 -28.10 -11.08
C GLY A 299 -12.89 -27.62 -9.66
N LYS A 300 -11.91 -27.52 -8.75
CA LYS A 300 -12.13 -27.13 -7.34
C LYS A 300 -11.37 -25.85 -6.97
N ILE A 301 -11.87 -25.19 -5.92
CA ILE A 301 -11.27 -24.04 -5.26
C ILE A 301 -10.41 -24.54 -4.11
N ARG A 302 -9.20 -24.00 -3.98
CA ARG A 302 -8.40 -24.19 -2.78
C ARG A 302 -8.61 -23.00 -1.87
N ILE A 303 -8.92 -23.26 -0.61
CA ILE A 303 -8.84 -22.27 0.46
C ILE A 303 -7.39 -22.30 0.96
N ASP A 304 -6.55 -21.39 0.50
CA ASP A 304 -5.12 -21.44 0.82
C ASP A 304 -4.81 -20.83 2.18
N TYR A 305 -5.03 -21.62 3.24
CA TYR A 305 -4.68 -21.24 4.60
C TYR A 305 -3.17 -21.05 4.80
N THR A 306 -2.32 -21.62 3.92
CA THR A 306 -0.85 -21.46 3.96
C THR A 306 -0.40 -20.05 3.62
N GLN A 307 -1.33 -19.18 3.23
CA GLN A 307 -1.04 -17.76 3.07
C GLN A 307 -0.66 -17.09 4.39
N ASN A 308 -1.18 -17.54 5.53
CA ASN A 308 -0.98 -16.95 6.87
C ASN A 308 0.39 -17.31 7.50
N VAL A 309 1.47 -17.05 6.78
CA VAL A 309 2.85 -17.24 7.28
C VAL A 309 3.67 -15.98 7.04
N ILE A 310 4.78 -15.85 7.77
CA ILE A 310 5.65 -14.69 7.69
C ILE A 310 6.15 -14.53 6.25
N ASN A 311 6.23 -13.30 5.76
CA ASN A 311 6.81 -12.94 4.46
C ASN A 311 6.15 -13.56 3.20
N LYS A 312 4.96 -14.17 3.34
CA LYS A 312 4.19 -14.68 2.21
C LYS A 312 3.64 -13.55 1.35
N THR A 313 3.49 -13.81 0.05
CA THR A 313 3.10 -12.82 -0.96
C THR A 313 1.61 -12.93 -1.26
N LEU A 314 0.87 -11.87 -0.93
CA LEU A 314 -0.54 -11.70 -1.27
C LEU A 314 -0.76 -10.25 -1.69
N ALA A 315 -1.30 -10.02 -2.89
CA ALA A 315 -1.41 -8.67 -3.43
C ALA A 315 -2.22 -7.79 -2.46
N GLY A 316 -1.67 -6.63 -2.09
CA GLY A 316 -2.33 -5.73 -1.14
C GLY A 316 -3.51 -4.99 -1.76
N PRO A 317 -4.37 -4.36 -0.94
CA PRO A 317 -5.47 -3.53 -1.43
C PRO A 317 -4.95 -2.42 -2.35
N TYR A 318 -5.60 -2.23 -3.49
CA TYR A 318 -5.26 -1.22 -4.49
C TYR A 318 -3.94 -1.43 -5.26
N SER A 319 -3.23 -2.55 -5.04
CA SER A 319 -2.11 -2.92 -5.91
C SER A 319 -2.59 -3.17 -7.33
N VAL A 320 -1.85 -2.67 -8.32
CA VAL A 320 -2.00 -3.09 -9.71
C VAL A 320 -1.54 -4.53 -9.85
N ARG A 321 -2.14 -5.28 -10.79
CA ARG A 321 -1.74 -6.65 -11.11
C ARG A 321 -1.16 -6.71 -12.52
N PRO A 322 -0.15 -7.56 -12.78
CA PRO A 322 0.50 -7.67 -14.08
C PRO A 322 -0.37 -8.48 -15.05
N ALA A 323 -1.45 -7.89 -15.52
CA ALA A 323 -2.38 -8.47 -16.47
C ALA A 323 -2.95 -7.41 -17.42
N ILE A 324 -3.50 -7.85 -18.55
CA ILE A 324 -4.14 -6.99 -19.55
C ILE A 324 -5.21 -6.12 -18.86
N ARG A 325 -5.28 -4.85 -19.25
CA ARG A 325 -6.10 -3.76 -18.66
C ARG A 325 -5.57 -3.15 -17.37
N ALA A 326 -4.41 -3.60 -16.88
CA ALA A 326 -3.84 -3.16 -15.59
C ALA A 326 -4.89 -3.22 -14.45
N PRO A 327 -5.45 -4.42 -14.18
CA PRO A 327 -6.46 -4.58 -13.14
C PRO A 327 -5.88 -4.30 -11.76
N VAL A 328 -6.76 -3.94 -10.84
CA VAL A 328 -6.40 -3.58 -9.47
C VAL A 328 -7.00 -4.61 -8.52
N SER A 329 -6.27 -4.95 -7.46
CA SER A 329 -6.85 -5.69 -6.36
C SER A 329 -7.82 -4.79 -5.57
N ALA A 330 -9.08 -4.81 -5.97
CA ALA A 330 -10.06 -3.80 -5.59
C ALA A 330 -11.03 -4.30 -4.51
N PRO A 331 -11.18 -3.57 -3.39
CA PRO A 331 -12.20 -3.84 -2.39
C PRO A 331 -13.63 -3.83 -2.93
N ILE A 332 -14.43 -4.77 -2.45
CA ILE A 332 -15.85 -4.90 -2.79
C ILE A 332 -16.68 -5.14 -1.53
N ALA A 333 -17.98 -4.90 -1.60
CA ALA A 333 -18.92 -5.24 -0.55
C ALA A 333 -19.43 -6.67 -0.76
N TRP A 334 -19.80 -7.35 0.32
CA TRP A 334 -20.37 -8.71 0.26
C TRP A 334 -21.57 -8.81 -0.68
N LYS A 335 -22.46 -7.80 -0.69
CA LYS A 335 -23.63 -7.74 -1.58
C LYS A 335 -23.29 -7.73 -3.07
N GLU A 336 -22.06 -7.35 -3.44
CA GLU A 336 -21.64 -7.33 -4.85
C GLU A 336 -21.32 -8.73 -5.39
N LEU A 337 -21.18 -9.73 -4.51
CA LEU A 337 -21.12 -11.14 -4.91
C LEU A 337 -22.42 -11.64 -5.55
N ASP A 338 -23.51 -10.88 -5.49
CA ASP A 338 -24.76 -11.16 -6.19
C ASP A 338 -24.83 -10.55 -7.61
N ASP A 339 -23.88 -9.69 -8.00
CA ASP A 339 -23.83 -9.14 -9.36
C ASP A 339 -23.29 -10.18 -10.35
N ALA A 340 -24.14 -10.66 -11.24
CA ALA A 340 -23.77 -11.62 -12.28
C ALA A 340 -22.67 -11.11 -13.25
N ARG A 341 -22.40 -9.80 -13.27
CA ARG A 341 -21.35 -9.17 -14.08
C ARG A 341 -20.04 -8.99 -13.31
N LEU A 342 -19.98 -9.35 -12.03
CA LEU A 342 -18.76 -9.28 -11.24
C LEU A 342 -17.69 -10.16 -11.89
N ARG A 343 -16.49 -9.59 -12.04
CA ARG A 343 -15.29 -10.27 -12.51
C ARG A 343 -14.14 -9.95 -11.56
N PRO A 344 -13.16 -10.86 -11.42
CA PRO A 344 -12.03 -10.65 -10.52
C PRO A 344 -11.15 -9.45 -10.96
N ASP A 345 -11.18 -9.09 -12.24
CA ASP A 345 -10.41 -8.03 -12.89
C ASP A 345 -11.30 -6.83 -13.34
N ARG A 346 -12.44 -6.65 -12.67
CA ARG A 346 -13.45 -5.65 -13.06
C ARG A 346 -12.90 -4.21 -13.00
N TRP A 347 -12.15 -3.88 -11.96
CA TRP A 347 -11.59 -2.54 -11.76
C TRP A 347 -10.11 -2.48 -12.15
N THR A 348 -9.73 -1.37 -12.74
CA THR A 348 -8.42 -1.12 -13.34
C THR A 348 -7.88 0.23 -12.89
N ILE A 349 -6.63 0.53 -13.21
CA ILE A 349 -6.04 1.85 -12.92
C ILE A 349 -6.86 3.03 -13.47
N LYS A 350 -7.62 2.80 -14.56
CA LYS A 350 -8.49 3.80 -15.20
C LYS A 350 -9.85 3.95 -14.53
N THR A 351 -10.42 2.86 -14.00
CA THR A 351 -11.82 2.81 -13.52
C THR A 351 -11.94 2.86 -12.00
N LEU A 352 -10.84 2.67 -11.27
CA LEU A 352 -10.85 2.68 -9.80
C LEU A 352 -11.30 4.03 -9.21
N GLY A 353 -10.97 5.14 -9.85
CA GLY A 353 -11.35 6.47 -9.37
C GLY A 353 -12.87 6.65 -9.29
N ASP A 354 -13.58 6.31 -10.35
CA ASP A 354 -15.05 6.37 -10.39
C ASP A 354 -15.66 5.42 -9.36
N ARG A 355 -15.08 4.23 -9.23
CA ARG A 355 -15.49 3.26 -8.21
C ARG A 355 -15.38 3.84 -6.80
N LEU A 356 -14.23 4.42 -6.44
CA LEU A 356 -14.03 5.01 -5.11
C LEU A 356 -14.94 6.23 -4.88
N LEU A 357 -15.30 6.98 -5.91
CA LEU A 357 -16.28 8.07 -5.78
C LEU A 357 -17.68 7.55 -5.45
N GLU A 358 -18.07 6.43 -6.08
CA GLU A 358 -19.37 5.80 -5.92
C GLU A 358 -19.56 5.19 -4.52
N VAL A 359 -18.60 4.39 -4.06
CA VAL A 359 -18.77 3.56 -2.86
C VAL A 359 -17.85 3.90 -1.69
N GLY A 360 -16.89 4.81 -1.89
CA GLY A 360 -15.84 5.08 -0.90
C GLY A 360 -14.85 3.92 -0.75
N ASP A 361 -14.23 3.83 0.42
CA ASP A 361 -13.31 2.75 0.77
C ASP A 361 -14.05 1.64 1.53
N LEU A 362 -14.39 0.57 0.82
CA LEU A 362 -15.07 -0.60 1.38
C LEU A 362 -14.15 -1.51 2.21
N PHE A 363 -12.86 -1.21 2.27
CA PHE A 363 -11.87 -1.99 3.02
C PHE A 363 -11.45 -1.29 4.31
N HIS A 364 -12.04 -0.13 4.65
CA HIS A 364 -11.62 0.67 5.80
C HIS A 364 -11.65 -0.12 7.12
N ASP A 365 -12.62 -1.00 7.27
CA ASP A 365 -12.79 -1.84 8.46
C ASP A 365 -11.60 -2.79 8.70
N ALA A 366 -10.82 -3.12 7.66
CA ALA A 366 -9.54 -3.81 7.87
C ALA A 366 -8.55 -3.00 8.70
N LEU A 367 -8.63 -1.67 8.71
CA LEU A 367 -7.73 -0.82 9.48
C LEU A 367 -8.21 -0.59 10.91
N THR A 368 -9.51 -0.67 11.16
CA THR A 368 -10.12 -0.20 12.42
C THR A 368 -10.65 -1.33 13.29
N LEU A 369 -11.24 -2.38 12.72
CA LEU A 369 -11.81 -3.49 13.49
C LEU A 369 -10.71 -4.31 14.16
N ARG A 370 -10.98 -4.74 15.39
CA ARG A 370 -10.09 -5.58 16.20
C ARG A 370 -10.93 -6.65 16.88
N GLN A 371 -10.88 -7.85 16.33
CA GLN A 371 -11.72 -8.96 16.79
C GLN A 371 -10.87 -10.04 17.44
N ARG A 372 -11.50 -10.81 18.32
CA ARG A 372 -10.91 -12.02 18.88
C ARG A 372 -11.39 -13.21 18.08
N LEU A 373 -10.46 -14.05 17.67
CA LEU A 373 -10.79 -15.32 17.05
C LEU A 373 -11.48 -16.22 18.11
N PRO A 374 -12.66 -16.77 17.82
CA PRO A 374 -13.32 -17.74 18.68
C PRO A 374 -12.56 -19.07 18.67
N ALA A 375 -12.83 -19.90 19.67
CA ALA A 375 -12.40 -21.29 19.63
C ALA A 375 -13.25 -22.04 18.58
N LEU A 376 -12.57 -22.72 17.66
CA LEU A 376 -13.16 -23.61 16.64
C LEU A 376 -12.88 -25.07 16.98
#